data_AF-A0A9D4TM66-F1
#
_entry.id   AF-A0A9D4TM66-F1
#
_cell.length_a   1.000
_cell.length_b   1.000
_cell.length_c   1.000
_cell.angle_alpha   90.00
_cell.angle_beta   90.00
_cell.angle_gamma   90.00
#
_symmetry.space_group_name_H-M   'P 1'
#
loop_
_entity.id
_entity.type
_entity.pdbx_description
1 polymer ?
#
loop_
_entity_poly.entity_id
_entity_poly.type
_entity_poly.pdbx_seq_one_letter_code
_entity_poly.pdbx_strand_id
1 'polypeptide(L)'
;MRAAVLLLLACIASSACARSLFAPTPTEALNAQRNQQQQAAAAAANNRAPVPRRLPPPCYVPSSYAPYQTCAVSTDAATCGRGFNAWPSYEQCCAKQRGAIGAFPTGCTNFSANLTCWTSNEYYPRQTCKQTDDFSVCSRSWGRFASEQACCAAGGAFQDGCSKPEPCYVATSWFPSRLCGLTEDQAVCLRGWGAYPTEDECCVPGEAHSEGCGAVLEADDAADA
;
A
#
# COMPACT_ATOMS: atom_id res chain seq x y z
N MET A 1 -23.14 -80.54 -43.01
CA MET A 1 -22.85 -79.65 -41.86
C MET A 1 -23.15 -78.19 -42.17
N ARG A 2 -24.42 -77.80 -42.39
CA ARG A 2 -24.82 -76.38 -42.62
C ARG A 2 -26.19 -75.98 -42.03
N ALA A 3 -26.86 -76.88 -41.30
CA ALA A 3 -28.22 -76.63 -40.79
C ALA A 3 -28.33 -76.41 -39.27
N ALA A 4 -27.24 -76.56 -38.51
CA ALA A 4 -27.29 -76.52 -37.04
C ALA A 4 -26.90 -75.17 -36.41
N VAL A 5 -26.42 -74.20 -37.18
CA VAL A 5 -25.92 -72.91 -36.66
C VAL A 5 -27.00 -71.80 -36.66
N LEU A 6 -28.09 -71.99 -37.40
CA LEU A 6 -29.15 -70.97 -37.54
C LEU A 6 -30.20 -70.97 -36.41
N LEU A 7 -30.25 -72.00 -35.56
CA LEU A 7 -31.23 -72.06 -34.47
C LEU A 7 -30.77 -71.45 -33.14
N LEU A 8 -29.47 -71.14 -32.97
CA LEU A 8 -28.95 -70.55 -31.73
C LEU A 8 -28.96 -69.01 -31.72
N LEU A 9 -29.14 -68.36 -32.87
CA LEU A 9 -29.23 -66.90 -32.98
C LEU A 9 -30.66 -66.34 -32.78
N ALA A 10 -31.69 -67.18 -32.77
CA ALA A 10 -33.08 -66.75 -32.61
C ALA A 10 -33.53 -66.58 -31.14
N CYS A 11 -32.79 -67.14 -30.16
CA CYS A 11 -33.18 -67.09 -28.74
C CYS A 11 -32.59 -65.90 -27.96
N ILE A 12 -31.71 -65.09 -28.55
CA ILE A 12 -31.12 -63.92 -27.88
C ILE A 12 -31.92 -62.63 -28.18
N ALA A 13 -32.84 -62.66 -29.16
CA ALA A 13 -33.65 -61.51 -29.55
C ALA A 13 -34.90 -61.27 -28.66
N SER A 14 -35.29 -62.23 -27.81
CA SER A 14 -36.57 -62.17 -27.07
C SER A 14 -36.47 -61.54 -25.67
N SER A 15 -35.28 -61.19 -25.20
CA SER A 15 -35.06 -60.67 -23.84
C SER A 15 -34.92 -59.15 -23.75
N ALA A 16 -35.02 -58.42 -24.87
CA ALA A 16 -34.78 -56.99 -24.93
C ALA A 16 -36.01 -56.12 -24.60
N CYS A 17 -37.23 -56.68 -24.57
CA CYS A 17 -38.46 -55.87 -24.48
C CYS A 17 -39.09 -55.75 -23.08
N ALA A 18 -38.47 -56.29 -22.02
CA ALA A 18 -39.07 -56.32 -20.67
C ALA A 18 -38.48 -55.30 -19.67
N ARG A 19 -37.78 -54.25 -20.11
CA ARG A 19 -37.11 -53.28 -19.21
C ARG A 19 -37.72 -51.87 -19.16
N SER A 20 -38.85 -51.62 -19.82
CA SER A 20 -39.41 -50.27 -19.96
C SER A 20 -40.48 -49.84 -18.94
N LEU A 21 -40.83 -50.68 -17.94
CA LEU A 21 -41.93 -50.36 -17.00
C LEU A 21 -41.51 -49.83 -15.62
N PHE A 22 -40.20 -49.75 -15.34
CA PHE A 22 -39.70 -49.20 -14.07
C PHE A 22 -38.66 -48.13 -14.34
N ALA A 23 -39.08 -47.07 -15.04
CA ALA A 23 -38.27 -45.86 -15.09
C ALA A 23 -38.25 -45.22 -13.69
N PRO A 24 -37.07 -44.94 -13.11
CA PRO A 24 -37.00 -44.27 -11.82
C PRO A 24 -37.68 -42.90 -11.92
N THR A 25 -38.35 -42.52 -10.85
CA THR A 25 -38.95 -41.18 -10.78
C THR A 25 -37.85 -40.12 -10.89
N PRO A 26 -38.16 -38.91 -11.38
CA PRO A 26 -37.18 -37.82 -11.46
C PRO A 26 -36.47 -37.53 -10.12
N THR A 27 -37.16 -37.74 -9.00
CA THR A 27 -36.62 -37.59 -7.64
C THR A 27 -35.61 -38.68 -7.28
N GLU A 28 -35.87 -39.94 -7.66
CA GLU A 28 -34.92 -41.04 -7.44
C GLU A 28 -33.64 -40.85 -8.27
N ALA A 29 -33.76 -40.39 -9.51
CA ALA A 29 -32.62 -40.06 -10.35
C ALA A 29 -31.74 -38.95 -9.74
N LEU A 30 -32.37 -37.89 -9.21
CA LEU A 30 -31.67 -36.78 -8.54
C LEU A 30 -30.94 -37.27 -7.27
N ASN A 31 -31.59 -38.10 -6.46
CA ASN A 31 -31.00 -38.64 -5.24
C ASN A 31 -29.82 -39.58 -5.55
N ALA A 32 -29.93 -40.41 -6.59
CA ALA A 32 -28.85 -41.26 -7.05
C ALA A 32 -27.64 -40.44 -7.52
N GLN A 33 -27.87 -39.36 -8.26
CA GLN A 33 -26.80 -38.46 -8.70
C GLN A 33 -26.13 -37.75 -7.52
N ARG A 34 -26.90 -37.28 -6.53
CA ARG A 34 -26.35 -36.67 -5.31
C ARG A 34 -25.51 -37.67 -4.51
N ASN A 35 -25.98 -38.91 -4.37
CA ASN A 35 -25.23 -39.98 -3.70
C ASN A 35 -23.93 -40.31 -4.43
N GLN A 36 -23.94 -40.37 -5.76
CA GLN A 36 -22.72 -40.54 -6.55
C GLN A 36 -21.75 -39.36 -6.39
N GLN A 37 -22.24 -38.12 -6.37
CA GLN A 37 -21.41 -36.94 -6.10
C GLN A 37 -20.81 -36.97 -4.69
N GLN A 38 -21.58 -37.38 -3.69
CA GLN A 38 -21.08 -37.51 -2.30
C GLN A 38 -20.03 -38.63 -2.19
N GLN A 39 -20.25 -39.78 -2.84
CA GLN A 39 -19.29 -40.88 -2.86
C GLN A 39 -18.00 -40.50 -3.59
N ALA A 40 -18.10 -39.79 -4.72
CA ALA A 40 -16.94 -39.26 -5.45
C ALA A 40 -16.17 -38.23 -4.62
N ALA A 41 -16.86 -37.32 -3.92
CA ALA A 41 -16.23 -36.35 -3.03
C ALA A 41 -15.54 -37.02 -1.83
N ALA A 42 -16.15 -38.03 -1.23
CA ALA A 42 -15.56 -38.80 -0.13
C ALA A 42 -14.33 -39.61 -0.58
N ALA A 43 -14.39 -40.24 -1.76
CA ALA A 43 -13.25 -40.94 -2.35
C ALA A 43 -12.09 -39.96 -2.70
N ALA A 44 -12.40 -38.76 -3.17
CA ALA A 44 -11.40 -37.72 -3.41
C ALA A 44 -10.76 -37.20 -2.10
N ALA A 45 -11.52 -37.13 -1.01
CA ALA A 45 -11.00 -36.76 0.31
C ALA A 45 -10.05 -37.82 0.87
N ASN A 46 -10.36 -39.11 0.70
CA ASN A 46 -9.53 -40.23 1.19
C ASN A 46 -8.21 -40.41 0.42
N ASN A 47 -8.12 -39.94 -0.83
CA ASN A 47 -6.89 -40.01 -1.62
C ASN A 47 -5.93 -38.83 -1.42
N ARG A 48 -6.28 -37.85 -0.57
CA ARG A 48 -5.32 -36.82 -0.18
C ARG A 48 -4.33 -37.45 0.78
N ALA A 49 -3.12 -37.74 0.28
CA ALA A 49 -1.99 -38.10 1.12
C ALA A 49 -1.92 -37.12 2.30
N PRO A 50 -1.71 -37.60 3.55
CA PRO A 50 -1.60 -36.73 4.70
C PRO A 50 -0.49 -35.73 4.40
N VAL A 51 -0.86 -34.47 4.19
CA VAL A 51 0.10 -33.39 4.01
C VAL A 51 0.98 -33.41 5.25
N PRO A 52 2.31 -33.58 5.11
CA PRO A 52 3.20 -33.68 6.25
C PRO A 52 2.97 -32.44 7.12
N ARG A 53 2.42 -32.66 8.32
CA ARG A 53 2.03 -31.56 9.23
C ARG A 53 3.22 -30.73 9.72
N ARG A 54 4.45 -31.05 9.33
CA ARG A 54 5.65 -30.35 9.79
C ARG A 54 6.24 -29.58 8.62
N LEU A 55 6.16 -28.26 8.70
CA LEU A 55 6.85 -27.39 7.76
C LEU A 55 8.34 -27.33 8.16
N PRO A 56 9.28 -27.48 7.22
CA PRO A 56 10.67 -27.17 7.50
C PRO A 56 10.82 -25.65 7.69
N PRO A 57 11.75 -25.17 8.54
CA PRO A 57 12.14 -23.76 8.56
C PRO A 57 12.73 -23.31 7.21
N PRO A 58 12.54 -22.05 6.80
CA PRO A 58 11.72 -21.03 7.45
C PRO A 58 10.23 -21.22 7.20
N CYS A 59 9.40 -20.81 8.16
CA CYS A 59 7.94 -20.74 8.02
C CYS A 59 7.42 -19.37 8.43
N TYR A 60 6.17 -19.06 8.11
CA TYR A 60 5.50 -17.84 8.54
C TYR A 60 4.53 -18.14 9.67
N VAL A 61 4.60 -17.36 10.74
CA VAL A 61 3.72 -17.47 11.92
C VAL A 61 3.15 -16.12 12.29
N PRO A 62 2.03 -16.05 13.02
CA PRO A 62 1.44 -14.79 13.45
C PRO A 62 2.41 -14.14 14.43
N SER A 63 2.88 -12.93 14.11
CA SER A 63 3.79 -12.17 14.97
C SER A 63 3.07 -11.13 15.81
N SER A 64 1.93 -10.65 15.32
CA SER A 64 1.05 -9.74 16.04
C SER A 64 -0.40 -10.15 15.85
N TYR A 65 -1.22 -9.87 16.86
CA TYR A 65 -2.67 -10.05 16.86
C TYR A 65 -3.37 -8.69 17.01
N ALA A 66 -4.70 -8.69 16.93
CA ALA A 66 -5.54 -7.49 16.85
C ALA A 66 -5.08 -6.30 17.73
N PRO A 67 -5.09 -5.06 17.20
CA PRO A 67 -5.59 -4.67 15.88
C PRO A 67 -4.62 -4.98 14.73
N TYR A 68 -3.39 -5.40 15.03
CA TYR A 68 -2.35 -5.65 14.04
C TYR A 68 -2.26 -7.13 13.73
N GLN A 69 -2.78 -7.53 12.59
CA GLN A 69 -2.74 -8.91 12.13
C GLN A 69 -1.58 -9.03 11.17
N THR A 70 -0.44 -9.50 11.64
CA THR A 70 0.77 -9.65 10.82
C THR A 70 1.40 -11.01 11.02
N CYS A 71 2.09 -11.47 9.98
CA CYS A 71 2.90 -12.68 10.03
C CYS A 71 4.38 -12.31 9.93
N ALA A 72 5.24 -13.01 10.65
CA ALA A 72 6.68 -12.90 10.51
C ALA A 72 7.28 -14.25 10.14
N VAL A 73 8.45 -14.20 9.52
CA VAL A 73 9.27 -15.38 9.29
C VAL A 73 9.81 -15.90 10.62
N SER A 74 9.73 -17.21 10.82
CA SER A 74 10.34 -17.93 11.92
C SER A 74 11.29 -18.98 11.36
N THR A 75 12.50 -19.04 11.92
CA THR A 75 13.52 -20.05 11.60
C THR A 75 13.55 -21.17 12.65
N ASP A 76 12.67 -21.12 13.66
CA ASP A 76 12.61 -22.12 14.72
C ASP A 76 11.89 -23.40 14.25
N ALA A 77 12.64 -24.51 14.22
CA ALA A 77 12.13 -25.83 13.83
C ALA A 77 10.99 -26.32 14.72
N ALA A 78 10.97 -25.96 16.01
CA ALA A 78 9.88 -26.33 16.89
C ALA A 78 8.58 -25.60 16.51
N THR A 79 8.70 -24.32 16.16
CA THR A 79 7.58 -23.49 15.70
C THR A 79 7.05 -23.94 14.34
N CYS A 80 7.92 -24.19 13.36
CA CYS A 80 7.49 -24.66 12.04
C CYS A 80 6.98 -26.13 12.07
N GLY A 81 7.49 -26.94 12.98
CA GLY A 81 7.13 -28.35 13.15
C GLY A 81 5.86 -28.61 13.97
N ARG A 82 5.25 -27.59 14.60
CA ARG A 82 4.03 -27.75 15.43
C ARG A 82 2.79 -28.17 14.64
N GLY A 83 2.74 -27.85 13.35
CA GLY A 83 1.67 -28.24 12.43
C GLY A 83 0.33 -27.52 12.58
N PHE A 84 0.30 -26.48 13.39
CA PHE A 84 -0.77 -25.49 13.44
C PHE A 84 -0.13 -24.10 13.59
N ASN A 85 -0.82 -23.06 13.11
CA ASN A 85 -0.35 -21.67 13.15
C ASN A 85 1.02 -21.43 12.48
N ALA A 86 1.37 -22.25 11.49
CA ALA A 86 2.53 -22.06 10.64
C ALA A 86 2.13 -22.26 9.19
N TRP A 87 2.62 -21.38 8.33
CA TRP A 87 2.31 -21.37 6.89
C TRP A 87 3.60 -21.38 6.08
N PRO A 88 3.61 -22.01 4.90
CA PRO A 88 4.78 -22.07 4.03
C PRO A 88 5.12 -20.74 3.36
N SER A 89 4.17 -19.78 3.31
CA SER A 89 4.39 -18.46 2.72
C SER A 89 3.66 -17.36 3.49
N TYR A 90 4.12 -16.12 3.33
CA TYR A 90 3.50 -14.94 3.93
C TYR A 90 2.05 -14.78 3.44
N GLU A 91 1.81 -14.97 2.15
CA GLU A 91 0.49 -14.83 1.52
C GLU A 91 -0.51 -15.83 2.09
N GLN A 92 -0.08 -17.07 2.40
CA GLN A 92 -0.94 -18.07 3.02
C GLN A 92 -1.22 -17.76 4.49
N CYS A 93 -0.23 -17.24 5.22
CA CYS A 93 -0.41 -16.79 6.59
C CYS A 93 -1.38 -15.59 6.66
N CYS A 94 -1.23 -14.68 5.71
CA CYS A 94 -1.99 -13.44 5.61
C CYS A 94 -3.27 -13.54 4.78
N ALA A 95 -3.58 -14.70 4.22
CA ALA A 95 -4.81 -14.93 3.48
C ALA A 95 -6.03 -14.70 4.38
N LYS A 96 -7.10 -14.14 3.81
CA LYS A 96 -8.39 -14.05 4.49
C LYS A 96 -8.89 -15.47 4.79
N GLN A 97 -9.31 -15.71 6.04
CA GLN A 97 -9.73 -17.05 6.47
C GLN A 97 -10.85 -17.62 5.60
N ARG A 98 -10.52 -18.59 4.73
CA ARG A 98 -11.47 -19.36 3.92
C ARG A 98 -11.17 -20.85 4.09
N GLY A 99 -12.01 -21.56 4.82
CA GLY A 99 -11.89 -23.02 4.97
C GLY A 99 -10.57 -23.51 5.57
N ALA A 100 -10.07 -22.83 6.62
CA ALA A 100 -8.83 -23.09 7.37
C ALA A 100 -7.50 -22.60 6.74
N ILE A 101 -7.55 -21.82 5.66
CA ILE A 101 -6.36 -21.13 5.12
C ILE A 101 -6.32 -19.71 5.69
N GLY A 102 -5.20 -19.27 6.26
CA GLY A 102 -5.03 -17.94 6.87
C GLY A 102 -5.01 -17.93 8.40
N ALA A 103 -4.13 -17.12 8.98
CA ALA A 103 -4.04 -16.89 10.42
C ALA A 103 -5.18 -16.00 10.96
N PHE A 104 -5.71 -15.14 10.10
CA PHE A 104 -6.58 -14.04 10.51
C PHE A 104 -7.91 -14.04 9.73
N PRO A 105 -9.06 -13.78 10.38
CA PRO A 105 -10.37 -13.78 9.72
C PRO A 105 -10.47 -12.83 8.53
N THR A 106 -9.80 -11.68 8.62
CA THR A 106 -9.78 -10.62 7.61
C THR A 106 -8.54 -10.64 6.73
N GLY A 107 -7.61 -11.57 6.97
CA GLY A 107 -6.25 -11.54 6.42
C GLY A 107 -5.33 -10.63 7.23
N CYS A 108 -4.05 -10.56 6.87
CA CYS A 108 -3.16 -9.62 7.53
C CYS A 108 -3.59 -8.18 7.26
N THR A 109 -3.50 -7.35 8.28
CA THR A 109 -3.67 -5.91 8.13
C THR A 109 -2.43 -5.33 7.47
N ASN A 110 -2.55 -4.94 6.19
CA ASN A 110 -1.53 -4.16 5.52
C ASN A 110 -1.72 -2.67 5.84
N PHE A 111 -1.44 -2.28 7.09
CA PHE A 111 -1.60 -0.89 7.51
C PHE A 111 -0.55 0.02 6.84
N SER A 112 0.69 -0.45 6.65
CA SER A 112 1.73 0.32 5.97
C SER A 112 1.35 0.73 4.55
N ALA A 113 0.60 -0.10 3.82
CA ALA A 113 0.17 0.25 2.45
C ALA A 113 -0.83 1.41 2.38
N ASN A 114 -1.57 1.70 3.46
CA ASN A 114 -2.64 2.71 3.45
C ASN A 114 -2.46 3.81 4.50
N LEU A 115 -1.50 3.68 5.41
CA LEU A 115 -1.26 4.64 6.48
C LEU A 115 -0.14 5.59 6.06
N THR A 116 -0.53 6.67 5.39
CA THR A 116 0.36 7.83 5.22
C THR A 116 0.01 8.88 6.27
N CYS A 117 1.02 9.50 6.85
CA CYS A 117 0.85 10.63 7.75
C CYS A 117 1.93 11.68 7.50
N TRP A 118 1.68 12.90 7.95
CA TRP A 118 2.68 13.96 7.95
C TRP A 118 3.29 14.08 9.34
N THR A 119 4.61 14.24 9.41
CA THR A 119 5.35 14.48 10.66
C THR A 119 6.39 15.59 10.47
N SER A 120 6.84 16.18 11.58
CA SER A 120 8.01 17.05 11.56
C SER A 120 9.22 16.31 11.00
N ASN A 121 9.95 16.92 10.08
CA ASN A 121 11.18 16.40 9.50
C ASN A 121 12.42 17.08 10.10
N GLU A 122 12.57 18.38 9.85
CA GLU A 122 13.69 19.19 10.33
C GLU A 122 13.13 20.30 11.22
N TYR A 123 13.62 20.43 12.46
CA TYR A 123 13.08 21.40 13.42
C TYR A 123 13.79 22.76 13.39
N TYR A 124 15.08 22.79 13.10
CA TYR A 124 15.84 24.02 12.94
C TYR A 124 17.01 23.77 11.99
N PRO A 125 17.30 24.67 11.03
CA PRO A 125 16.66 25.98 10.82
C PRO A 125 15.40 25.94 9.94
N ARG A 126 15.12 24.80 9.29
CA ARG A 126 14.18 24.77 8.15
C ARG A 126 12.74 24.42 8.48
N GLN A 127 12.41 24.12 9.74
CA GLN A 127 11.05 23.78 10.23
C GLN A 127 10.18 23.14 9.14
N THR A 128 10.56 21.94 8.67
CA THR A 128 9.87 21.27 7.56
C THR A 128 9.05 20.09 8.05
N CYS A 129 7.97 19.80 7.33
CA CYS A 129 7.23 18.56 7.48
C CYS A 129 7.55 17.60 6.33
N LYS A 130 7.40 16.30 6.58
CA LYS A 130 7.46 15.27 5.54
C LYS A 130 6.31 14.30 5.68
N GLN A 131 5.88 13.74 4.56
CA GLN A 131 5.03 12.56 4.56
C GLN A 131 5.89 11.32 4.88
N THR A 132 5.33 10.41 5.66
CA THR A 132 5.91 9.09 5.91
C THR A 132 4.81 8.04 5.92
N ASP A 133 5.20 6.84 5.52
CA ASP A 133 4.45 5.59 5.63
C ASP A 133 5.00 4.68 6.74
N ASP A 134 5.97 5.18 7.52
CA ASP A 134 6.51 4.46 8.66
C ASP A 134 5.43 4.33 9.73
N PHE A 135 4.93 3.10 9.85
CA PHE A 135 3.91 2.74 10.81
C PHE A 135 4.29 3.12 12.25
N SER A 136 5.55 2.95 12.66
CA SER A 136 6.01 3.27 14.02
C SER A 136 5.95 4.77 14.33
N VAL A 137 5.91 5.60 13.29
CA VAL A 137 5.74 7.05 13.35
C VAL A 137 4.25 7.40 13.29
N CYS A 138 3.53 6.91 12.28
CA CYS A 138 2.13 7.25 12.06
C CYS A 138 1.15 6.66 13.09
N SER A 139 1.52 5.58 13.79
CA SER A 139 0.69 4.98 14.84
C SER A 139 0.73 5.74 16.17
N ARG A 140 1.68 6.67 16.36
CA ARG A 140 1.77 7.48 17.59
C ARG A 140 0.56 8.41 17.73
N SER A 141 0.14 8.69 18.96
CA SER A 141 -0.98 9.60 19.21
C SER A 141 -0.62 11.09 19.05
N TRP A 142 0.67 11.41 18.94
CA TRP A 142 1.21 12.77 18.86
C TRP A 142 2.21 12.89 17.71
N GLY A 143 2.49 14.13 17.26
CA GLY A 143 3.49 14.42 16.23
C GLY A 143 3.11 13.95 14.81
N ARG A 144 1.85 13.53 14.62
CA ARG A 144 1.29 13.16 13.32
C ARG A 144 0.21 14.14 12.92
N PHE A 145 0.13 14.41 11.62
CA PHE A 145 -0.80 15.35 11.03
C PHE A 145 -1.46 14.72 9.81
N ALA A 146 -2.73 15.07 9.57
CA ALA A 146 -3.51 14.54 8.47
C ALA A 146 -3.05 15.07 7.10
N SER A 147 -2.37 16.22 7.08
CA SER A 147 -1.88 16.88 5.88
C SER A 147 -0.62 17.69 6.19
N GLU A 148 0.11 18.06 5.14
CA GLU A 148 1.23 19.00 5.23
C GLU A 148 0.80 20.31 5.86
N GLN A 149 -0.33 20.86 5.41
CA GLN A 149 -0.86 22.11 5.94
C GLN A 149 -1.17 22.06 7.43
N ALA A 150 -1.70 20.94 7.94
CA ALA A 150 -1.93 20.77 9.37
C ALA A 150 -0.61 20.64 10.16
N CYS A 151 0.40 20.01 9.55
CA CYS A 151 1.74 19.92 10.12
C CYS A 151 2.44 21.29 10.18
N CYS A 152 2.29 22.06 9.10
CA CYS A 152 2.92 23.36 8.89
C CYS A 152 2.14 24.55 9.43
N ALA A 153 0.93 24.36 9.94
CA ALA A 153 0.16 25.43 10.59
C ALA A 153 0.88 25.89 11.86
N ALA A 154 0.75 27.18 12.20
CA ALA A 154 1.24 27.71 13.47
C ALA A 154 0.58 26.95 14.65
N GLY A 155 1.40 26.48 15.58
CA GLY A 155 0.99 25.59 16.67
C GLY A 155 0.75 24.13 16.27
N GLY A 156 1.02 23.76 15.02
CA GLY A 156 1.02 22.39 14.52
C GLY A 156 2.28 21.63 14.97
N ALA A 157 3.20 21.36 14.03
CA ALA A 157 4.51 20.81 14.36
C ALA A 157 5.48 21.87 14.92
N PHE A 158 5.25 23.13 14.56
CA PHE A 158 6.12 24.27 14.87
C PHE A 158 5.28 25.43 15.41
N GLN A 159 5.87 26.23 16.30
CA GLN A 159 5.17 27.35 16.94
C GLN A 159 4.71 28.39 15.91
N ASP A 160 5.60 28.77 14.98
CA ASP A 160 5.36 29.79 13.96
C ASP A 160 4.92 29.21 12.60
N GLY A 161 4.77 27.89 12.52
CA GLY A 161 4.49 27.14 11.28
C GLY A 161 5.75 26.65 10.60
N CYS A 162 5.61 25.98 9.45
CA CYS A 162 6.80 25.56 8.69
C CYS A 162 7.52 26.76 8.10
N SER A 163 8.86 26.69 8.02
CA SER A 163 9.60 27.64 7.19
C SER A 163 9.18 27.44 5.75
N LYS A 164 8.64 28.47 5.10
CA LYS A 164 8.29 28.39 3.69
C LYS A 164 9.59 28.18 2.89
N PRO A 165 9.72 27.08 2.14
CA PRO A 165 10.75 26.95 1.12
C PRO A 165 10.29 27.76 -0.09
N GLU A 166 10.12 29.07 0.06
CA GLU A 166 9.87 29.93 -1.08
C GLU A 166 11.20 30.51 -1.53
N PRO A 167 11.42 30.60 -2.86
CA PRO A 167 12.47 31.46 -3.32
C PRO A 167 12.18 32.87 -2.80
N CYS A 168 13.14 33.48 -2.13
CA CYS A 168 13.05 34.86 -1.69
C CYS A 168 13.80 35.76 -2.66
N TYR A 169 13.42 37.02 -2.71
CA TYR A 169 14.17 38.03 -3.43
C TYR A 169 15.22 38.62 -2.50
N VAL A 170 16.44 38.70 -3.00
CA VAL A 170 17.55 39.39 -2.34
C VAL A 170 18.21 40.34 -3.32
N ALA A 171 18.89 41.36 -2.82
CA ALA A 171 19.70 42.17 -3.70
C ALA A 171 20.86 41.37 -4.29
N THR A 172 20.90 41.31 -5.62
CA THR A 172 21.95 40.63 -6.38
C THR A 172 23.00 41.60 -6.90
N SER A 173 22.67 42.88 -7.02
CA SER A 173 23.62 43.94 -7.36
C SER A 173 23.28 45.24 -6.64
N TRP A 174 24.30 45.97 -6.19
CA TRP A 174 24.15 47.25 -5.50
C TRP A 174 24.25 48.43 -6.47
N PHE A 175 25.25 49.29 -6.38
CA PHE A 175 25.42 50.38 -7.33
C PHE A 175 26.25 49.94 -8.55
N PRO A 176 25.90 50.34 -9.79
CA PRO A 176 24.78 51.20 -10.17
C PRO A 176 23.45 50.46 -10.42
N SER A 177 23.49 49.16 -10.72
CA SER A 177 22.35 48.42 -11.30
C SER A 177 21.15 48.22 -10.37
N ARG A 178 21.37 48.09 -9.06
CA ARG A 178 20.35 47.95 -8.00
C ARG A 178 19.28 46.94 -8.35
N LEU A 179 19.69 45.69 -8.47
CA LEU A 179 18.80 44.61 -8.84
C LEU A 179 18.50 43.75 -7.63
N CYS A 180 17.26 43.31 -7.54
CA CYS A 180 16.86 42.18 -6.74
C CYS A 180 16.77 40.95 -7.64
N GLY A 181 17.12 39.80 -7.08
CA GLY A 181 17.04 38.53 -7.79
C GLY A 181 16.55 37.44 -6.86
N LEU A 182 15.88 36.49 -7.48
CA LEU A 182 15.37 35.31 -6.84
C LEU A 182 16.54 34.44 -6.34
N THR A 183 16.50 34.00 -5.08
CA THR A 183 17.41 32.98 -4.56
C THR A 183 16.61 31.83 -3.95
N GLU A 184 17.07 30.61 -4.21
CA GLU A 184 16.57 29.39 -3.58
C GLU A 184 17.40 29.02 -2.34
N ASP A 185 18.41 29.84 -2.00
CA ASP A 185 19.23 29.62 -0.81
C ASP A 185 18.43 29.96 0.46
N GLN A 186 17.94 28.90 1.11
CA GLN A 186 17.22 29.04 2.38
C GLN A 186 18.04 29.69 3.48
N ALA A 187 19.36 29.56 3.51
CA ALA A 187 20.16 30.22 4.54
C ALA A 187 20.07 31.75 4.41
N VAL A 188 19.87 32.24 3.18
CA VAL A 188 19.61 33.65 2.89
C VAL A 188 18.16 34.00 3.22
N CYS A 189 17.19 33.21 2.76
CA CYS A 189 15.77 33.50 2.99
C CYS A 189 15.36 33.47 4.47
N LEU A 190 16.00 32.63 5.27
CA LEU A 190 15.71 32.48 6.70
C LEU A 190 16.55 33.40 7.61
N ARG A 191 17.42 34.23 7.03
CA ARG A 191 18.30 35.13 7.79
C ARG A 191 17.53 36.25 8.53
N GLY A 192 16.30 36.52 8.10
CA GLY A 192 15.41 37.52 8.71
C GLY A 192 15.70 38.97 8.33
N TRP A 193 16.71 39.24 7.49
CA TRP A 193 16.99 40.56 6.92
C TRP A 193 17.50 40.43 5.49
N GLY A 194 17.14 41.38 4.63
CA GLY A 194 17.56 41.43 3.23
C GLY A 194 16.99 40.32 2.33
N ALA A 195 15.96 39.60 2.82
CA ALA A 195 15.21 38.60 2.07
C ALA A 195 13.73 38.99 2.06
N TYR A 196 13.16 39.05 0.87
CA TYR A 196 11.83 39.59 0.63
C TYR A 196 10.95 38.52 -0.05
N PRO A 197 9.65 38.46 0.25
CA PRO A 197 8.74 37.50 -0.35
C PRO A 197 8.46 37.80 -1.83
N THR A 198 8.65 39.05 -2.27
CA THR A 198 8.41 39.47 -3.66
C THR A 198 9.52 40.41 -4.14
N GLU A 199 9.69 40.50 -5.46
CA GLU A 199 10.63 41.45 -6.07
C GLU A 199 10.27 42.89 -5.73
N ASP A 200 8.98 43.21 -5.75
CA ASP A 200 8.46 44.54 -5.46
C ASP A 200 8.86 44.98 -4.06
N GLU A 201 8.67 44.14 -3.03
CA GLU A 201 9.10 44.43 -1.66
C GLU A 201 10.62 44.61 -1.55
N CYS A 202 11.41 43.81 -2.28
CA CYS A 202 12.85 43.99 -2.33
C CYS A 202 13.25 45.34 -2.96
N CYS A 203 12.48 45.79 -3.95
CA CYS A 203 12.73 46.98 -4.75
C CYS A 203 12.11 48.27 -4.22
N VAL A 204 11.36 48.23 -3.10
CA VAL A 204 10.86 49.44 -2.44
C VAL A 204 12.03 50.30 -1.94
N PRO A 205 12.02 51.62 -2.16
CA PRO A 205 13.03 52.52 -1.59
C PRO A 205 13.09 52.43 -0.07
N GLY A 206 14.29 52.20 0.46
CA GLY A 206 14.54 52.03 1.89
C GLY A 206 14.56 50.58 2.36
N GLU A 207 14.19 49.63 1.51
CA GLU A 207 14.30 48.19 1.79
C GLU A 207 15.69 47.67 1.39
N ALA A 208 15.82 46.94 0.29
CA ALA A 208 17.12 46.44 -0.14
C ALA A 208 18.01 47.57 -0.64
N HIS A 209 17.43 48.56 -1.33
CA HIS A 209 18.13 49.70 -1.93
C HIS A 209 17.56 51.01 -1.40
N SER A 210 18.41 52.00 -1.11
CA SER A 210 17.99 53.30 -0.57
C SER A 210 17.05 54.09 -1.50
N GLU A 211 17.18 53.91 -2.82
CA GLU A 211 16.35 54.60 -3.82
C GLU A 211 15.47 53.62 -4.62
N GLY A 212 15.38 52.36 -4.19
CA GLY A 212 14.69 51.28 -4.90
C GLY A 212 15.52 50.67 -6.05
N CYS A 213 14.93 49.70 -6.74
CA CYS A 213 15.58 49.07 -7.89
C CYS A 213 15.53 49.92 -9.16
N GLY A 214 16.47 49.70 -10.08
CA GLY A 214 16.37 50.21 -11.46
C GLY A 214 16.56 51.71 -11.64
N ALA A 215 16.87 52.48 -10.59
CA ALA A 215 17.21 53.89 -10.72
C ALA A 215 18.60 54.10 -11.35
N VAL A 216 19.02 53.33 -12.36
CA VAL A 216 20.13 53.82 -13.19
C VAL A 216 19.54 55.01 -13.93
N LEU A 217 19.72 56.21 -13.39
CA LEU A 217 19.51 57.44 -14.12
C LEU A 217 20.32 57.23 -15.40
N GLU A 218 19.63 56.97 -16.51
CA GLU A 218 20.17 57.16 -17.83
C GLU A 218 20.64 58.61 -17.81
N ALA A 219 21.92 58.79 -17.48
CA ALA A 219 22.62 60.05 -17.59
C ALA A 219 22.89 60.27 -19.07
N ASP A 220 21.81 60.23 -19.86
CA ASP A 220 21.82 60.52 -21.28
C ASP A 220 21.65 62.04 -21.41
N ASP A 221 22.74 62.65 -21.85
CA ASP A 221 22.73 63.35 -23.13
C ASP A 221 22.10 64.75 -23.18
N ALA A 222 22.06 65.49 -22.08
CA ALA A 222 21.70 66.92 -22.08
C ALA A 222 22.93 67.88 -22.13
N ALA A 223 24.04 67.49 -22.75
CA ALA A 223 25.26 68.33 -22.83
C ALA A 223 25.70 68.74 -24.24
N ASP A 224 24.96 68.43 -25.31
CA ASP A 224 25.31 68.82 -26.68
C ASP A 224 24.10 69.37 -27.49
N ALA A 225 23.43 70.43 -27.00
CA ALA A 225 22.53 71.26 -27.81
C ALA A 225 22.66 72.75 -27.48
#